data_AF-A0A7C5TSX8-F1
#
_entry.id   AF-A0A7C5TSX8-F1
#
_cell.length_a   1.000
_cell.length_b   1.000
_cell.length_c   1.000
_cell.angle_alpha   90.00
_cell.angle_beta   90.00
_cell.angle_gamma   90.00
#
_symmetry.space_group_name_H-M   'P 1'
#
loop_
_entity.id
_entity.type
_entity.pdbx_description
1 polymer ?
#
loop_
_entity_poly.entity_id
_entity_poly.type
_entity_poly.pdbx_seq_one_letter_code
_entity_poly.pdbx_strand_id
1 'polypeptide(L)'
;MEAGPRHVDSLLAALAVAADDLEPRRLRGYGELDPAQQETLHRLAEGLRRLFETLREAPAGASGPEAAPGRTVTPIGVIRSPWTRRGEAPRQPPGSGGEGRVELRPDLAPALADLDGFERIWLLYLLDRSTGWTLRATPPLDTRPHGLFATRSPNRPNPIGLSCVRLLGIEGAVLRVAGLDVLDGTPLLDIKPYIPGIDAWPGARAGWVDHIQGGER
;
A
#
# COMPACT_ATOMS: atom_id res chain seq x y z
N MET A 1 9.21 -0.10 14.37
CA MET A 1 9.41 0.45 15.73
C MET A 1 9.18 1.94 15.63
N GLU A 2 7.96 2.39 15.92
CA GLU A 2 7.67 3.81 16.07
C GLU A 2 8.35 4.30 17.36
N ALA A 3 9.16 5.35 17.27
CA ALA A 3 9.75 5.96 18.45
C ALA A 3 8.61 6.62 19.24
N GLY A 4 8.21 6.02 20.37
CA GLY A 4 7.13 6.55 21.19
C GLY A 4 7.42 7.99 21.70
N PRO A 5 6.40 8.74 22.14
CA PRO A 5 6.47 10.18 22.44
C PRO A 5 7.64 10.59 23.36
N ARG A 6 8.05 9.72 24.29
CA ARG A 6 9.21 9.95 25.18
C ARG A 6 10.55 10.15 24.45
N HIS A 7 10.71 9.60 23.25
CA HIS A 7 11.94 9.74 22.46
C HIS A 7 12.04 11.10 21.77
N VAL A 8 10.91 11.72 21.38
CA VAL A 8 10.89 13.03 20.74
C VAL A 8 11.19 14.13 21.76
N ASP A 9 10.59 14.06 22.95
CA ASP A 9 10.85 15.03 24.04
C ASP A 9 12.33 15.00 24.48
N SER A 10 12.93 13.81 24.52
CA SER A 10 14.33 13.62 24.87
C SER A 10 15.28 14.17 23.79
N LEU A 11 14.89 14.07 22.51
CA LEU A 11 15.65 14.64 21.38
C LEU A 11 15.55 16.18 21.36
N LEU A 12 14.36 16.73 21.60
CA LEU A 12 14.14 18.18 21.69
C LEU A 12 14.92 18.79 22.86
N ALA A 13 14.91 18.13 24.03
CA ALA A 13 15.72 18.56 25.17
C ALA A 13 17.22 18.54 24.85
N ALA A 14 17.71 17.51 24.17
CA ALA A 14 19.12 17.43 23.77
C ALA A 14 19.53 18.51 22.76
N LEU A 15 18.66 18.84 21.80
CA LEU A 15 18.90 19.91 20.82
C LEU A 15 18.94 21.31 21.46
N ALA A 16 18.04 21.57 22.42
CA ALA A 16 18.04 22.83 23.16
C ALA A 16 19.32 23.01 24.00
N VAL A 17 19.75 21.96 24.72
CA VAL A 17 21.00 21.98 25.49
C VAL A 17 22.22 22.18 24.60
N ALA A 18 22.29 21.47 23.47
CA ALA A 18 23.40 21.62 22.52
C ALA A 18 23.49 23.03 21.91
N ALA A 19 22.35 23.67 21.64
CA ALA A 19 22.32 25.05 21.13
C ALA A 19 22.80 26.07 22.19
N ASP A 20 22.46 25.87 23.46
CA ASP A 20 22.88 26.73 24.56
C ASP A 20 24.35 26.55 24.95
N ASP A 21 24.88 25.32 24.85
CA ASP A 21 26.28 25.04 25.18
C ASP A 21 27.27 25.57 24.13
N LEU A 22 26.79 25.82 22.91
CA LEU A 22 27.56 26.46 21.84
C LEU A 22 27.59 27.98 21.93
N GLU A 23 26.91 28.59 22.90
CA GLU A 23 27.02 30.03 23.12
C GLU A 23 28.43 30.43 23.57
N PRO A 24 29.06 31.45 22.93
CA PRO A 24 30.43 31.86 23.24
C PRO A 24 30.67 32.14 24.73
N ARG A 25 29.64 32.58 25.46
CA ARG A 25 29.71 32.86 26.92
C ARG A 25 29.90 31.62 27.79
N ARG A 26 29.56 30.43 27.29
CA ARG A 26 29.72 29.13 27.99
C ARG A 26 31.02 28.41 27.63
N LEU A 27 31.69 28.81 26.55
CA LEU A 27 32.93 28.19 26.05
C LEU A 27 34.22 28.80 26.64
N ARG A 28 34.12 29.56 27.74
CA ARG A 28 35.24 30.27 28.39
C ARG A 28 36.39 29.38 28.88
N GLY A 29 36.21 28.06 28.92
CA GLY A 29 37.24 27.07 29.27
C GLY A 29 38.11 26.59 28.10
N TYR A 30 37.84 27.00 26.86
CA TYR A 30 38.47 26.47 25.64
C TYR A 30 39.48 27.44 24.97
N GLY A 31 39.89 28.50 25.66
CA GLY A 31 40.79 29.54 25.13
C GLY A 31 40.06 30.68 24.41
N GLU A 32 40.78 31.77 24.08
CA GLU A 32 40.21 32.87 23.29
C GLU A 32 39.95 32.40 21.86
N LEU A 33 38.67 32.37 21.48
CA LEU A 33 38.23 32.05 20.12
C LEU A 33 38.45 33.27 19.22
N ASP A 34 39.01 33.04 18.03
CA ASP A 34 39.13 34.10 17.02
C ASP A 34 37.75 34.51 16.44
N PRO A 35 37.65 35.66 15.77
CA PRO A 35 36.37 36.13 15.23
C PRO A 35 35.68 35.17 14.25
N ALA A 36 36.43 34.38 13.48
CA ALA A 36 35.87 33.43 12.51
C ALA A 36 35.32 32.17 13.20
N GLN A 37 35.97 31.73 14.28
CA GLN A 37 35.51 30.65 15.15
C GLN A 37 34.24 31.06 15.91
N GLN A 38 34.19 32.30 16.43
CA GLN A 38 33.01 32.86 17.09
C GLN A 38 31.80 32.92 16.15
N GLU A 39 32.01 33.37 14.91
CA GLU A 39 30.96 33.43 13.87
C GLU A 39 30.47 32.04 13.45
N THR A 40 31.36 31.05 13.40
CA THR A 40 30.99 29.66 13.06
C THR A 40 30.13 29.04 14.16
N LEU A 41 30.51 29.23 15.42
CA LEU A 41 29.74 28.75 16.58
C LEU A 41 28.37 29.43 16.65
N HIS A 42 28.30 30.73 16.40
CA HIS A 42 27.04 31.47 16.37
C HIS A 42 26.08 30.90 15.32
N ARG A 43 26.55 30.67 14.09
CA ARG A 43 25.73 30.10 13.00
C ARG A 43 25.26 28.67 13.31
N LEU A 44 26.09 27.85 13.96
CA LEU A 44 25.70 26.50 14.40
C LEU A 44 24.63 26.54 15.49
N ALA A 45 24.81 27.37 16.51
CA ALA A 45 23.83 27.55 17.58
C ALA A 45 22.48 28.04 17.03
N GLU A 46 22.51 29.01 16.11
CA GLU A 46 21.31 29.53 15.47
C GLU A 46 20.62 28.50 14.56
N GLY A 47 21.41 27.67 13.85
CA GLY A 47 20.90 26.55 13.07
C GLY A 47 20.20 25.49 13.92
N LEU A 48 20.78 25.13 15.08
CA LEU A 48 20.17 24.21 16.03
C LEU A 48 18.90 24.79 16.66
N ARG A 49 18.87 26.08 16.98
CA ARG A 49 17.65 26.77 17.46
C ARG A 49 16.54 26.74 16.41
N ARG A 50 16.84 27.06 15.15
CA ARG A 50 15.84 26.98 14.07
C ARG A 50 15.30 25.57 13.89
N LEU A 51 16.17 24.56 13.95
CA LEU A 51 15.76 23.16 13.88
C LEU A 51 14.88 22.78 15.07
N PHE A 52 15.27 23.17 16.29
CA PHE A 52 14.47 22.97 17.50
C PHE A 52 13.09 23.62 17.39
N GLU A 53 13.01 24.89 17.00
CA GLU A 53 11.73 25.61 16.82
C GLU A 53 10.87 24.96 15.74
N THR A 54 11.46 24.55 14.62
CA THR A 54 10.75 23.83 13.56
C THR A 54 10.19 22.50 14.05
N LEU A 55 10.94 21.76 14.87
CA LEU A 55 10.49 20.48 15.44
C LEU A 55 9.51 20.64 16.60
N ARG A 56 9.58 21.76 17.34
CA ARG A 56 8.66 22.14 18.43
C ARG A 56 7.31 22.61 17.88
N GLU A 57 7.33 23.39 16.80
CA GLU A 57 6.14 23.93 16.13
C GLU A 57 5.57 22.97 15.08
N ALA A 58 6.33 21.94 14.70
CA ALA A 58 5.77 20.81 13.97
C ALA A 58 4.61 20.26 14.80
N PRO A 59 3.38 20.22 14.25
CA PRO A 59 2.23 19.76 15.00
C PRO A 59 2.53 18.35 15.54
N ALA A 60 2.37 18.18 16.85
CA ALA A 60 2.47 16.87 17.50
C ALA A 60 1.41 15.96 16.88
N GLY A 61 1.81 15.20 15.87
CA GLY A 61 0.91 14.55 14.95
C GLY A 61 0.49 15.43 13.78
N ALA A 62 1.32 15.49 12.74
CA ALA A 62 0.80 15.30 11.39
C ALA A 62 0.45 13.81 11.19
N SER A 63 -0.25 13.20 12.15
CA SER A 63 -1.21 12.18 11.80
C SER A 63 -2.22 12.91 10.91
N GLY A 64 -2.37 12.45 9.67
CA GLY A 64 -3.57 12.76 8.90
C GLY A 64 -4.83 12.54 9.76
N PRO A 65 -6.01 13.01 9.34
CA PRO A 65 -7.25 12.89 10.11
C PRO A 65 -7.29 11.51 10.77
N GLU A 66 -7.40 11.49 12.11
CA GLU A 66 -7.39 10.27 12.92
C GLU A 66 -8.15 9.20 12.15
N ALA A 67 -7.40 8.20 11.66
CA ALA A 67 -7.95 7.27 10.69
C ALA A 67 -9.20 6.68 11.33
N ALA A 68 -10.36 6.93 10.71
CA ALA A 68 -11.63 6.41 11.19
C ALA A 68 -11.42 4.95 11.60
N PRO A 69 -11.94 4.51 12.77
CA PRO A 69 -11.58 3.23 13.37
C PRO A 69 -11.64 2.15 12.30
N GLY A 70 -10.51 1.47 12.09
CA GLY A 70 -10.37 0.46 11.06
C GLY A 70 -11.51 -0.54 11.18
N ARG A 71 -12.26 -0.75 10.10
CA ARG A 71 -13.30 -1.78 10.08
C ARG A 71 -12.65 -3.13 9.82
N THR A 72 -12.89 -4.08 10.70
CA THR A 72 -12.50 -5.47 10.48
C THR A 72 -13.28 -6.04 9.29
N VAL A 73 -12.59 -6.64 8.34
CA VAL A 73 -13.20 -7.37 7.22
C VAL A 73 -13.00 -8.86 7.46
N THR A 74 -14.09 -9.61 7.44
CA THR A 74 -14.08 -11.06 7.65
C THR A 74 -14.22 -11.76 6.30
N PRO A 75 -13.33 -12.71 5.95
CA PRO A 75 -13.47 -13.49 4.74
C PRO A 75 -14.81 -14.23 4.66
N ILE A 76 -15.42 -14.21 3.47
CA ILE A 76 -16.68 -14.91 3.15
C ILE A 76 -16.43 -16.29 2.51
N GLY A 77 -15.17 -16.63 2.25
CA GLY A 77 -14.78 -17.86 1.61
C GLY A 77 -13.29 -17.93 1.31
N VAL A 78 -12.91 -18.90 0.49
CA VAL A 78 -11.53 -19.15 0.07
C VAL A 78 -11.49 -19.39 -1.44
N ILE A 79 -10.50 -18.82 -2.11
CA ILE A 79 -10.23 -19.08 -3.52
C ILE A 79 -9.23 -20.24 -3.62
N ARG A 80 -9.61 -21.26 -4.38
CA ARG A 80 -8.78 -22.42 -4.72
C ARG A 80 -8.25 -22.29 -6.14
N SER A 81 -6.94 -22.35 -6.27
CA SER A 81 -6.24 -22.17 -7.54
C SER A 81 -5.16 -23.25 -7.70
N PRO A 82 -4.61 -23.44 -8.91
CA PRO A 82 -3.51 -24.39 -9.12
C PRO A 82 -2.15 -23.86 -8.64
N TRP A 83 -2.02 -22.59 -8.24
CA TRP A 83 -0.73 -21.99 -7.91
C TRP A 83 -0.53 -21.88 -6.41
N THR A 84 0.58 -22.43 -5.92
CA THR A 84 0.87 -22.48 -4.48
C THR A 84 2.03 -21.60 -4.09
N ARG A 85 2.89 -21.21 -5.05
CA ARG A 85 4.07 -20.38 -4.80
C ARG A 85 4.01 -19.05 -5.56
N ARG A 86 4.62 -18.03 -4.96
CA ARG A 86 4.83 -16.74 -5.62
C ARG A 86 5.57 -16.93 -6.94
N GLY A 87 5.11 -16.27 -7.99
CA GLY A 87 5.68 -16.37 -9.34
C GLY A 87 5.06 -17.46 -10.21
N GLU A 88 4.31 -18.41 -9.64
CA GLU A 88 3.55 -19.41 -10.41
C GLU A 88 2.23 -18.81 -10.95
N ALA A 89 1.57 -17.97 -10.15
CA ALA A 89 0.32 -17.32 -10.55
C ALA A 89 0.54 -16.31 -11.70
N PRO A 90 -0.39 -16.24 -12.68
CA PRO A 90 -0.41 -15.24 -13.73
C PRO A 90 -0.33 -13.82 -13.16
N ARG A 91 0.28 -12.91 -13.90
CA ARG A 91 0.44 -11.52 -13.44
C ARG A 91 -0.89 -10.77 -13.44
N GLN A 92 -1.70 -10.91 -14.50
CA GLN A 92 -3.03 -10.31 -14.69
C GLN A 92 -3.79 -11.05 -15.82
N PRO A 93 -5.12 -11.25 -15.74
CA PRO A 93 -5.99 -11.58 -16.88
C PRO A 93 -6.07 -10.41 -17.89
N PRO A 94 -6.31 -10.63 -19.20
CA PRO A 94 -6.80 -11.85 -19.85
C PRO A 94 -5.66 -12.64 -20.51
N GLY A 95 -4.82 -13.30 -19.71
CA GLY A 95 -3.75 -14.17 -20.20
C GLY A 95 -3.42 -15.23 -19.17
N SER A 96 -3.35 -16.50 -19.61
CA SER A 96 -2.96 -17.69 -18.84
C SER A 96 -3.67 -17.93 -17.49
N GLY A 97 -4.87 -17.37 -17.30
CA GLY A 97 -5.64 -17.60 -16.09
C GLY A 97 -6.14 -19.04 -16.01
N GLY A 98 -5.71 -19.75 -14.97
CA GLY A 98 -6.15 -21.11 -14.63
C GLY A 98 -7.61 -21.20 -14.20
N GLU A 99 -8.17 -22.39 -14.37
CA GLU A 99 -9.43 -22.77 -13.74
C GLU A 99 -9.23 -23.02 -12.25
N GLY A 100 -10.26 -22.77 -11.47
CA GLY A 100 -10.28 -23.02 -10.05
C GLY A 100 -11.69 -22.98 -9.50
N ARG A 101 -11.79 -22.86 -8.18
CA ARG A 101 -13.08 -22.75 -7.51
C ARG A 101 -13.04 -21.75 -6.38
N VAL A 102 -14.19 -21.16 -6.11
CA VAL A 102 -14.41 -20.25 -4.98
C VAL A 102 -15.32 -20.98 -4.00
N GLU A 103 -14.81 -21.28 -2.82
CA GLU A 103 -15.51 -21.99 -1.76
C GLU A 103 -16.04 -20.96 -0.75
N LEU A 104 -17.33 -20.65 -0.77
CA LEU A 104 -17.96 -19.78 0.23
C LEU A 104 -18.16 -20.52 1.55
N ARG A 105 -18.29 -19.76 2.63
CA ARG A 105 -18.84 -20.32 3.86
C ARG A 105 -20.27 -20.82 3.58
N PRO A 106 -20.67 -21.99 4.12
CA PRO A 106 -21.98 -22.58 3.84
C PRO A 106 -23.18 -21.69 4.20
N ASP A 107 -23.06 -20.86 5.24
CA ASP A 107 -24.11 -19.93 5.68
C ASP A 107 -24.43 -18.83 4.66
N LEU A 108 -23.52 -18.57 3.72
CA LEU A 108 -23.66 -17.55 2.69
C LEU A 108 -24.12 -18.11 1.34
N ALA A 109 -24.30 -19.43 1.21
CA ALA A 109 -24.73 -20.05 -0.05
C ALA A 109 -26.03 -19.46 -0.63
N PRO A 110 -27.07 -19.14 0.17
CA PRO A 110 -28.28 -18.51 -0.36
C PRO A 110 -28.06 -17.16 -1.04
N ALA A 111 -26.96 -16.45 -0.73
CA ALA A 111 -26.63 -15.17 -1.34
C ALA A 111 -26.12 -15.29 -2.81
N LEU A 112 -25.93 -16.51 -3.30
CA LEU A 112 -25.54 -16.79 -4.69
C LEU A 112 -26.72 -16.88 -5.66
N ALA A 113 -27.96 -16.69 -5.18
CA ALA A 113 -29.14 -16.69 -6.03
C ALA A 113 -28.98 -15.73 -7.22
N ASP A 114 -29.42 -16.17 -8.41
CA ASP A 114 -29.38 -15.47 -9.70
C ASP A 114 -27.98 -15.16 -10.26
N LEU A 115 -26.90 -15.53 -9.56
CA LEU A 115 -25.53 -15.24 -10.00
C LEU A 115 -25.14 -16.05 -11.25
N ASP A 116 -25.76 -17.21 -11.47
CA ASP A 116 -25.59 -18.06 -12.65
C ASP A 116 -26.08 -17.41 -13.95
N GLY A 117 -26.88 -16.34 -13.87
CA GLY A 117 -27.26 -15.51 -15.01
C GLY A 117 -26.12 -14.65 -15.58
N PHE A 118 -24.96 -14.55 -14.89
CA PHE A 118 -23.83 -13.74 -15.31
C PHE A 118 -22.68 -14.59 -15.87
N GLU A 119 -22.16 -14.22 -17.05
CA GLU A 119 -20.97 -14.88 -17.62
C GLU A 119 -19.71 -14.59 -16.79
N ARG A 120 -19.64 -13.40 -16.18
CA ARG A 120 -18.47 -12.92 -15.44
C ARG A 120 -18.84 -12.30 -14.11
N ILE A 121 -17.91 -12.44 -13.17
CA ILE A 121 -18.02 -11.88 -11.83
C ILE A 121 -16.71 -11.22 -11.43
N TRP A 122 -16.80 -10.21 -10.58
CA TRP A 122 -15.70 -9.66 -9.82
C TRP A 122 -15.50 -10.45 -8.54
N LEU A 123 -14.25 -10.82 -8.27
CA LEU A 123 -13.81 -11.31 -6.98
C LEU A 123 -12.97 -10.23 -6.30
N LEU A 124 -13.33 -9.86 -5.08
CA LEU A 124 -12.47 -9.10 -4.18
C LEU A 124 -11.89 -10.05 -3.14
N TYR A 125 -10.59 -9.97 -2.92
CA TYR A 125 -9.89 -10.91 -2.05
C TYR A 125 -8.71 -10.25 -1.33
N LEU A 126 -8.29 -10.87 -0.23
CA LEU A 126 -7.18 -10.40 0.57
C LEU A 126 -5.88 -11.04 0.03
N LEU A 127 -4.94 -10.21 -0.40
CA LEU A 127 -3.57 -10.62 -0.72
C LEU A 127 -2.79 -10.81 0.59
N ASP A 128 -3.21 -11.78 1.38
CA ASP A 128 -2.77 -12.08 2.75
C ASP A 128 -1.27 -12.42 2.87
N ARG A 129 -0.63 -12.78 1.76
CA ARG A 129 0.83 -13.00 1.71
C ARG A 129 1.62 -11.68 1.58
N SER A 130 0.99 -10.54 1.33
CA SER A 130 1.67 -9.26 1.07
C SER A 130 2.40 -8.75 2.32
N THR A 131 3.65 -8.34 2.16
CA THR A 131 4.53 -7.96 3.28
C THR A 131 4.93 -6.49 3.16
N GLY A 132 4.19 -5.61 3.82
CA GLY A 132 4.44 -4.17 3.81
C GLY A 132 4.16 -3.49 2.45
N TRP A 133 4.43 -2.19 2.37
CA TRP A 133 4.24 -1.39 1.16
C TRP A 133 5.15 -0.15 1.18
N THR A 134 5.37 0.42 0.00
CA THR A 134 6.14 1.66 -0.23
C THR A 134 5.33 2.62 -1.09
N LEU A 135 5.60 3.92 -1.02
CA LEU A 135 4.88 4.94 -1.80
C LEU A 135 5.08 4.81 -3.32
N ARG A 136 6.14 4.10 -3.73
CA ARG A 136 6.47 3.81 -5.13
C ARG A 136 6.70 2.32 -5.31
N ALA A 137 6.34 1.80 -6.48
CA ALA A 137 6.57 0.42 -6.89
C ALA A 137 7.10 0.39 -8.32
N THR A 138 7.99 -0.57 -8.62
CA THR A 138 8.47 -0.83 -9.98
C THR A 138 7.72 -2.04 -10.54
N PRO A 139 6.67 -1.84 -11.36
CA PRO A 139 5.88 -2.94 -11.90
C PRO A 139 6.67 -3.70 -12.99
N PRO A 140 6.41 -5.00 -13.23
CA PRO A 140 7.15 -5.77 -14.24
C PRO A 140 7.06 -5.24 -15.69
N LEU A 141 6.13 -4.33 -15.97
CA LEU A 141 5.94 -3.72 -17.29
C LEU A 141 6.90 -2.56 -17.58
N ASP A 142 7.52 -1.95 -16.56
CA ASP A 142 8.45 -0.81 -16.70
C ASP A 142 9.65 -1.01 -15.77
N THR A 143 10.81 -0.47 -16.11
CA THR A 143 11.97 -0.45 -15.21
C THR A 143 11.96 0.75 -14.26
N ARG A 144 11.16 1.78 -14.56
CA ARG A 144 11.03 2.98 -13.73
C ARG A 144 10.03 2.80 -12.58
N PRO A 145 10.26 3.43 -11.41
CA PRO A 145 9.32 3.40 -10.30
C PRO A 145 8.13 4.34 -10.53
N HIS A 146 6.92 3.79 -10.33
CA HIS A 146 5.66 4.53 -10.40
C HIS A 146 5.07 4.72 -9.01
N GLY A 147 4.22 5.74 -8.83
CA GLY A 147 3.46 5.89 -7.58
C GLY A 147 2.62 4.64 -7.32
N LEU A 148 2.55 4.16 -6.07
CA LEU A 148 1.93 2.87 -5.73
C LEU A 148 0.52 2.71 -6.30
N PHE A 149 -0.30 3.75 -6.18
CA PHE A 149 -1.69 3.75 -6.66
C PHE A 149 -1.84 3.88 -8.18
N ALA A 150 -0.76 4.20 -8.89
CA ALA A 150 -0.68 4.11 -10.35
C ALA A 150 -0.25 2.70 -10.82
N THR A 151 -0.17 1.72 -9.91
CA THR A 151 0.19 0.33 -10.21
C THR A 151 -0.85 -0.65 -9.64
N ARG A 152 -0.71 -1.91 -10.03
CA ARG A 152 -1.42 -3.05 -9.43
C ARG A 152 -0.52 -3.92 -8.54
N SER A 153 0.47 -3.31 -7.87
CA SER A 153 1.32 -4.02 -6.91
C SER A 153 0.46 -4.69 -5.83
N PRO A 154 0.76 -5.92 -5.39
CA PRO A 154 0.04 -6.56 -4.29
C PRO A 154 0.34 -5.91 -2.91
N ASN A 155 1.53 -5.34 -2.77
CA ASN A 155 2.01 -4.72 -1.53
C ASN A 155 1.44 -3.30 -1.39
N ARG A 156 0.30 -3.17 -0.69
CA ARG A 156 -0.47 -1.91 -0.56
C ARG A 156 -0.97 -1.70 0.88
N PRO A 157 -1.34 -0.46 1.28
CA PRO A 157 -1.90 -0.19 2.61
C PRO A 157 -3.07 -1.11 2.98
N ASN A 158 -3.98 -1.32 2.03
CA ASN A 158 -5.01 -2.34 2.09
C ASN A 158 -4.74 -3.35 0.96
N PRO A 159 -4.20 -4.54 1.25
CA PRO A 159 -3.78 -5.51 0.25
C PRO A 159 -5.00 -6.24 -0.34
N ILE A 160 -5.90 -5.50 -0.97
CA ILE A 160 -7.09 -6.02 -1.64
C ILE A 160 -6.76 -6.21 -3.12
N GLY A 161 -6.93 -7.43 -3.60
CA GLY A 161 -6.89 -7.77 -5.02
C GLY A 161 -8.30 -7.81 -5.63
N LEU A 162 -8.34 -7.73 -6.95
CA LEU A 162 -9.54 -7.68 -7.76
C LEU A 162 -9.30 -8.48 -9.04
N SER A 163 -10.18 -9.44 -9.35
CA SER A 163 -10.12 -10.21 -10.60
C SER A 163 -11.49 -10.31 -11.24
N CYS A 164 -11.56 -10.03 -12.56
CA CYS A 164 -12.72 -10.35 -13.37
C CYS A 164 -12.54 -11.77 -13.90
N VAL A 165 -13.38 -12.69 -13.43
CA VAL A 165 -13.30 -14.11 -13.79
C VAL A 165 -14.55 -14.55 -14.53
N ARG A 166 -14.42 -15.59 -15.35
CA ARG A 166 -15.57 -16.24 -16.00
C ARG A 166 -16.19 -17.22 -15.01
N LEU A 167 -17.51 -17.13 -14.83
CA LEU A 167 -18.28 -18.09 -14.06
C LEU A 167 -18.57 -19.31 -14.95
N LEU A 168 -18.19 -20.50 -14.48
CA LEU A 168 -18.39 -21.75 -15.21
C LEU A 168 -19.57 -22.57 -14.68
N GLY A 169 -19.98 -22.31 -13.44
CA GLY A 169 -21.09 -22.99 -12.77
C GLY A 169 -21.11 -22.75 -11.27
N ILE A 170 -22.24 -23.03 -10.64
CA ILE A 170 -22.47 -22.90 -9.20
C ILE A 170 -23.03 -24.23 -8.68
N GLU A 171 -22.42 -24.77 -7.63
CA GLU A 171 -22.79 -26.02 -6.99
C GLU A 171 -22.82 -25.80 -5.46
N GLY A 172 -24.01 -25.54 -4.91
CA GLY A 172 -24.17 -25.20 -3.50
C GLY A 172 -23.42 -23.92 -3.12
N ALA A 173 -22.43 -24.02 -2.24
CA ALA A 173 -21.58 -22.91 -1.81
C ALA A 173 -20.30 -22.74 -2.65
N VAL A 174 -20.19 -23.44 -3.78
CA VAL A 174 -18.96 -23.50 -4.59
C VAL A 174 -19.22 -22.93 -5.99
N LEU A 175 -18.38 -22.00 -6.43
CA LEU A 175 -18.40 -21.48 -7.80
C LEU A 175 -17.19 -22.03 -8.56
N ARG A 176 -17.42 -22.66 -9.71
CA ARG A 176 -16.34 -23.00 -10.66
C ARG A 176 -16.04 -21.77 -11.50
N VAL A 177 -14.77 -21.40 -11.62
CA VAL A 177 -14.36 -20.16 -12.31
C VAL A 177 -13.14 -20.36 -13.19
N ALA A 178 -12.99 -19.54 -14.22
CA ALA A 178 -11.80 -19.46 -15.07
C ALA A 178 -11.24 -18.03 -15.10
N GLY A 179 -9.93 -17.90 -15.21
CA GLY A 179 -9.28 -16.59 -15.24
C GLY A 179 -8.75 -16.12 -13.88
N LEU A 180 -8.52 -17.02 -12.92
CA LEU A 180 -7.86 -16.69 -11.66
C LEU A 180 -6.41 -16.24 -11.91
N ASP A 181 -5.88 -15.44 -11.00
CA ASP A 181 -4.50 -14.93 -10.96
C ASP A 181 -3.96 -14.84 -9.51
N VAL A 182 -4.53 -15.65 -8.61
CA VAL A 182 -4.27 -15.62 -7.16
C VAL A 182 -3.72 -16.93 -6.66
N LEU A 183 -3.01 -16.94 -5.54
CA LEU A 183 -2.51 -18.19 -4.94
C LEU A 183 -3.65 -19.02 -4.33
N ASP A 184 -3.43 -20.33 -4.21
CA ASP A 184 -4.33 -21.23 -3.50
C ASP A 184 -4.48 -20.82 -2.03
N GLY A 185 -5.71 -20.92 -1.53
CA GLY A 185 -6.03 -20.53 -0.16
C GLY A 185 -6.09 -19.01 0.03
N THR A 186 -6.22 -18.22 -1.03
CA THR A 186 -6.40 -16.76 -0.91
C THR A 186 -7.78 -16.47 -0.29
N PRO A 187 -7.87 -15.68 0.80
CA PRO A 187 -9.16 -15.36 1.43
C PRO A 187 -10.04 -14.49 0.54
N LEU A 188 -11.29 -14.91 0.32
CA LEU A 188 -12.29 -14.15 -0.43
C LEU A 188 -12.98 -13.13 0.47
N LEU A 189 -13.13 -11.90 0.00
CA LEU A 189 -13.81 -10.82 0.72
C LEU A 189 -15.20 -10.52 0.16
N ASP A 190 -15.37 -10.57 -1.16
CA ASP A 190 -16.64 -10.20 -1.80
C ASP A 190 -16.78 -10.78 -3.22
N ILE A 191 -18.02 -10.86 -3.71
CA ILE A 191 -18.38 -11.25 -5.08
C ILE A 191 -19.35 -10.21 -5.64
N LYS A 192 -19.14 -9.74 -6.87
CA LYS A 192 -20.09 -8.86 -7.57
C LYS A 192 -20.31 -9.33 -9.01
N PRO A 193 -21.50 -9.14 -9.58
CA PRO A 193 -21.69 -9.36 -11.02
C PRO A 193 -20.80 -8.40 -11.82
N TYR A 194 -20.23 -8.89 -12.92
CA TYR A 194 -19.62 -8.02 -13.93
C TYR A 194 -20.71 -7.60 -14.92
N ILE A 195 -20.91 -6.29 -15.08
CA ILE A 195 -21.92 -5.73 -15.97
C ILE A 195 -21.20 -4.97 -17.09
N PRO A 196 -21.12 -5.50 -18.33
CA PRO A 196 -20.34 -4.89 -19.41
C PRO A 196 -20.69 -3.41 -19.65
N GLY A 197 -21.98 -3.05 -19.59
CA GLY A 197 -22.43 -1.67 -19.80
C GLY A 197 -22.02 -0.68 -18.70
N ILE A 198 -21.48 -1.15 -17.58
CA ILE A 198 -21.04 -0.32 -16.44
C ILE A 198 -19.52 -0.44 -16.24
N ASP A 199 -18.99 -1.65 -16.37
CA ASP A 199 -17.61 -1.97 -16.02
C ASP A 199 -16.63 -1.85 -17.19
N ALA A 200 -17.09 -1.94 -18.45
CA ALA A 200 -16.22 -1.97 -19.62
C ALA A 200 -16.06 -0.58 -20.26
N TRP A 201 -14.83 -0.06 -20.28
CA TRP A 201 -14.47 1.20 -20.93
C TRP A 201 -13.28 1.01 -21.91
N PRO A 202 -13.46 0.31 -23.05
CA PRO A 202 -12.35 -0.10 -23.92
C PRO A 202 -11.51 1.05 -24.50
N GLY A 203 -12.07 2.26 -24.61
CA GLY A 203 -11.37 3.45 -25.11
C GLY A 203 -10.73 4.34 -24.03
N ALA A 204 -10.68 3.89 -22.78
CA ALA A 204 -10.08 4.66 -21.70
C ALA A 204 -8.54 4.72 -21.82
N ARG A 205 -7.95 5.86 -21.44
CA ARG A 205 -6.48 6.02 -21.35
C ARG A 205 -5.93 5.21 -20.16
N ALA A 206 -4.78 4.54 -20.35
CA ALA A 206 -4.10 3.75 -19.31
C ALA A 206 -2.81 4.42 -18.77
N GLY A 207 -2.52 5.67 -19.18
CA GLY A 207 -1.45 6.48 -18.59
C GLY A 207 -0.06 5.98 -18.99
N TRP A 208 0.83 5.75 -18.01
CA TRP A 208 2.21 5.30 -18.31
C TRP A 208 2.26 3.96 -19.05
N VAL A 209 1.21 3.14 -18.96
CA VAL A 209 1.10 1.87 -19.70
C VAL A 209 0.97 2.12 -21.21
N ASP A 210 0.24 3.16 -21.63
CA ASP A 210 0.06 3.51 -23.04
C ASP A 210 1.40 3.85 -23.71
N HIS A 211 2.30 4.54 -22.98
CA HIS A 211 3.62 4.92 -23.48
C HIS A 211 4.53 3.71 -23.73
N ILE A 212 4.38 2.64 -22.94
CA ILE A 212 5.19 1.43 -23.08
C ILE A 212 4.70 0.57 -24.24
N GLN A 213 3.38 0.49 -24.44
CA GLN A 213 2.78 -0.27 -25.53
C GLN A 213 2.86 0.46 -26.88
N GLY A 214 2.96 1.80 -26.87
CA GLY A 214 3.06 2.65 -28.05
C GLY A 214 4.46 2.84 -28.64
N GLY A 215 5.52 2.35 -27.99
CA GLY A 215 6.90 2.42 -28.53
C GLY A 215 7.59 3.78 -28.46
N GLU A 216 7.01 4.78 -27.79
CA GLU A 216 7.67 6.06 -27.50
C GLU A 216 8.47 5.92 -26.19
N ARG A 217 9.76 5.60 -26.34
CA ARG A 217 10.76 5.66 -25.26
C ARG A 217 11.35 7.06 -25.11
#